data_AF-A0A356R2N5-F1
#
_entry.id   AF-A0A356R2N5-F1
#
_cell.length_a   1.000
_cell.length_b   1.000
_cell.length_c   1.000
_cell.angle_alpha   90.00
_cell.angle_beta   90.00
_cell.angle_gamma   90.00
#
_symmetry.space_group_name_H-M   'P 1'
#
loop_
_entity.id
_entity.type
_entity.pdbx_description
1 polymer ?
#
loop_
_entity_poly.entity_id
_entity_poly.type
_entity_poly.pdbx_seq_one_letter_code
_entity_poly.pdbx_strand_id
1 'polypeptide(L)'
;MIKSALFGATSVLVSIGLGGFISGAFGAEQSVSPIHAGPKHIIDHKGMQTTGPMAQLDTDGTLHLAWGGEKQEEHGVFYLKVPPQQQSYPEPVEVNPFSPPATSLHEPPALALGQKNDVYITWTTPHPNADGKPFANLLLLSRSVDGGKTFLPPVQVNDDEAVTGHSFDNLTVSPNGSVHISWLDAREGKKDPATYTARSHDQGKTLSPNLKIDESSCVCCRTHMTTASDGTVYLAWRKVLSGAVRETVVSRSTDEGKSFSPAVIVGHDQWVFEGCPHRPATMGVDQEGRLYVTWYTEGPDDTPGVYLAYSDDQGKTFTRRRLLNKSKGTFPDHPQLAVNQAGHLLVSWEEQSPVRREVVFTYSLDRGQTFSAPEKVNEKKAKSPTVALNDAGQGVIAWSEQVSFPGWSTVIQPLSFPTSLTPQLHAKP
;
A
#
# COMPACT_ATOMS: atom_id res chain seq x y z
N MET A 1 -73.00 29.17 -10.97
CA MET A 1 -73.40 28.92 -12.37
C MET A 1 -73.07 27.45 -12.67
N ILE A 2 -73.91 26.48 -12.27
CA ILE A 2 -75.01 25.88 -13.06
C ILE A 2 -74.57 25.48 -14.48
N LYS A 3 -74.22 24.20 -14.72
CA LYS A 3 -75.11 23.18 -15.33
C LYS A 3 -74.37 21.86 -15.59
N SER A 4 -74.98 20.77 -15.17
CA SER A 4 -74.76 19.38 -15.56
C SER A 4 -75.73 18.99 -16.69
N ALA A 5 -75.32 18.08 -17.59
CA ALA A 5 -76.14 17.16 -18.43
C ALA A 5 -75.33 16.69 -19.66
N LEU A 6 -75.51 15.53 -20.28
CA LEU A 6 -75.96 14.16 -19.97
C LEU A 6 -75.90 13.41 -21.33
N PHE A 7 -75.50 12.13 -21.33
CA PHE A 7 -75.80 11.03 -22.29
C PHE A 7 -75.25 10.97 -23.73
N GLY A 8 -74.89 9.72 -24.11
CA GLY A 8 -74.94 9.23 -25.49
C GLY A 8 -74.00 8.05 -25.77
N ALA A 9 -74.41 6.83 -25.46
CA ALA A 9 -73.71 5.59 -25.85
C ALA A 9 -74.15 5.13 -27.25
N THR A 10 -73.23 4.69 -28.12
CA THR A 10 -73.45 3.56 -29.03
C THR A 10 -72.14 3.04 -29.62
N SER A 11 -71.97 1.73 -29.55
CA SER A 11 -70.88 0.94 -30.12
C SER A 11 -71.21 0.55 -31.58
N VAL A 12 -70.19 0.33 -32.42
CA VAL A 12 -69.89 -0.94 -33.15
C VAL A 12 -69.07 -0.75 -34.44
N LEU A 13 -67.93 -1.47 -34.47
CA LEU A 13 -67.13 -2.09 -35.56
C LEU A 13 -66.62 -1.24 -36.74
N VAL A 14 -65.30 -1.27 -37.01
CA VAL A 14 -64.65 -2.23 -37.92
C VAL A 14 -63.10 -2.15 -37.77
N SER A 15 -62.50 -3.34 -37.93
CA SER A 15 -61.13 -3.84 -37.80
C SER A 15 -59.98 -3.13 -38.52
N ILE A 16 -58.74 -3.36 -38.02
CA ILE A 16 -57.50 -3.90 -38.66
C ILE A 16 -56.34 -3.46 -37.72
N GLY A 17 -55.54 -4.32 -37.09
CA GLY A 17 -54.58 -5.27 -37.65
C GLY A 17 -53.45 -5.49 -36.62
N LEU A 18 -52.84 -6.68 -36.66
CA LEU A 18 -51.88 -7.25 -35.70
C LEU A 18 -50.62 -6.41 -35.42
N GLY A 19 -50.11 -6.52 -34.20
CA GLY A 19 -48.72 -6.22 -33.84
C GLY A 19 -48.40 -6.74 -32.44
N GLY A 20 -47.80 -7.94 -32.36
CA GLY A 20 -47.56 -8.67 -31.11
C GLY A 20 -46.60 -7.97 -30.15
N PHE A 21 -46.90 -8.09 -28.86
CA PHE A 21 -45.99 -7.76 -27.77
C PHE A 21 -44.83 -8.78 -27.76
N ILE A 22 -43.61 -8.31 -27.97
CA ILE A 22 -42.42 -9.01 -27.51
C ILE A 22 -41.96 -8.30 -26.24
N SER A 23 -42.20 -8.96 -25.11
CA SER A 23 -41.59 -8.63 -23.83
C SER A 23 -40.08 -8.84 -23.93
N GLY A 24 -39.34 -7.75 -24.12
CA GLY A 24 -37.88 -7.76 -23.98
C GLY A 24 -37.52 -7.90 -22.51
N ALA A 25 -37.10 -9.10 -22.11
CA ALA A 25 -36.38 -9.29 -20.86
C ALA A 25 -35.06 -8.50 -20.97
N PHE A 26 -34.93 -7.42 -20.21
CA PHE A 26 -33.61 -6.85 -19.91
C PHE A 26 -32.86 -7.88 -19.07
N GLY A 27 -32.07 -8.72 -19.73
CA GLY A 27 -31.03 -9.47 -19.07
C GLY A 27 -30.06 -8.47 -18.47
N ALA A 28 -29.94 -8.46 -17.14
CA ALA A 28 -28.82 -7.82 -16.48
C ALA A 28 -27.56 -8.53 -16.98
N GLU A 29 -26.77 -7.87 -17.81
CA GLU A 29 -25.39 -8.27 -18.04
C GLU A 29 -24.69 -8.25 -16.68
N GLN A 30 -24.53 -9.43 -16.08
CA GLN A 30 -23.58 -9.61 -15.00
C GLN A 30 -22.21 -9.35 -15.62
N SER A 31 -21.68 -8.15 -15.41
CA SER A 31 -20.28 -7.85 -15.73
C SER A 31 -19.43 -8.81 -14.90
N VAL A 32 -18.94 -9.88 -15.52
CA VAL A 32 -17.99 -10.78 -14.88
C VAL A 32 -16.76 -9.95 -14.58
N SER A 33 -16.40 -9.85 -13.29
CA SER A 33 -15.19 -9.13 -12.90
C SER A 33 -14.00 -9.75 -13.64
N PRO A 34 -13.22 -8.97 -14.41
CA PRO A 34 -12.06 -9.49 -15.15
C PRO A 34 -10.95 -10.03 -14.23
N ILE A 35 -11.05 -9.79 -12.92
CA ILE A 35 -10.13 -10.31 -11.91
C ILE A 35 -10.81 -11.45 -11.15
N HIS A 36 -10.07 -12.54 -10.98
CA HIS A 36 -10.52 -13.70 -10.21
C HIS A 36 -9.91 -13.70 -8.80
N ALA A 37 -10.74 -13.87 -7.77
CA ALA A 37 -10.30 -14.06 -6.40
C ALA A 37 -10.19 -15.56 -6.07
N GLY A 38 -9.02 -15.99 -5.61
CA GLY A 38 -8.77 -17.37 -5.19
C GLY A 38 -9.39 -17.72 -3.82
N PRO A 39 -9.08 -18.88 -3.24
CA PRO A 39 -9.46 -19.17 -1.86
C PRO A 39 -8.67 -18.32 -0.86
N LYS A 40 -9.30 -17.94 0.26
CA LYS A 40 -8.62 -17.26 1.36
C LYS A 40 -7.76 -18.23 2.15
N HIS A 41 -6.60 -17.75 2.60
CA HIS A 41 -5.73 -18.45 3.53
C HIS A 41 -5.63 -17.67 4.84
N ILE A 42 -5.47 -18.40 5.96
CA ILE A 42 -5.43 -17.82 7.30
C ILE A 42 -4.15 -18.28 7.98
N ILE A 43 -3.36 -17.33 8.46
CA ILE A 43 -2.24 -17.56 9.36
C ILE A 43 -2.72 -17.22 10.77
N ASP A 44 -2.86 -18.26 11.60
CA ASP A 44 -3.13 -18.10 13.03
C ASP A 44 -1.82 -17.80 13.77
N HIS A 45 -1.76 -16.64 14.40
CA HIS A 45 -0.61 -16.16 15.16
C HIS A 45 -0.55 -16.72 16.59
N LYS A 46 -1.35 -17.75 16.92
CA LYS A 46 -1.28 -18.53 18.17
C LYS A 46 -1.32 -17.62 19.43
N GLY A 47 -2.14 -16.57 19.36
CA GLY A 47 -2.36 -15.58 20.43
C GLY A 47 -1.34 -14.44 20.52
N MET A 48 -0.40 -14.34 19.59
CA MET A 48 0.56 -13.22 19.48
C MET A 48 -0.16 -11.93 19.06
N GLN A 49 0.21 -10.80 19.65
CA GLN A 49 -0.18 -9.49 19.14
C GLN A 49 0.73 -9.14 17.96
N THR A 50 0.16 -8.73 16.83
CA THR A 50 0.95 -8.49 15.61
C THR A 50 0.71 -7.11 15.02
N THR A 51 1.71 -6.66 14.25
CA THR A 51 1.52 -5.58 13.27
C THR A 51 0.53 -6.01 12.19
N GLY A 52 0.18 -5.10 11.28
CA GLY A 52 -0.31 -5.51 9.97
C GLY A 52 0.71 -6.39 9.22
N PRO A 53 0.28 -7.18 8.22
CA PRO A 53 1.20 -7.84 7.31
C PRO A 53 1.85 -6.87 6.32
N MET A 54 3.08 -7.16 5.90
CA MET A 54 3.71 -6.61 4.69
C MET A 54 3.85 -7.73 3.67
N ALA A 55 3.33 -7.55 2.46
CA ALA A 55 3.37 -8.55 1.39
C ALA A 55 4.17 -8.06 0.18
N GLN A 56 4.90 -8.97 -0.46
CA GLN A 56 5.52 -8.80 -1.78
C GLN A 56 5.29 -10.10 -2.59
N LEU A 57 5.22 -9.97 -3.92
CA LEU A 57 5.21 -11.12 -4.83
C LEU A 57 6.48 -11.10 -5.65
N ASP A 58 7.18 -12.24 -5.73
CA ASP A 58 8.24 -12.40 -6.70
C ASP A 58 7.67 -12.65 -8.11
N THR A 59 8.56 -12.70 -9.10
CA THR A 59 8.23 -12.92 -10.51
C THR A 59 7.58 -14.28 -10.78
N ASP A 60 7.78 -15.26 -9.92
CA ASP A 60 7.17 -16.60 -10.03
C ASP A 60 5.78 -16.66 -9.36
N GLY A 61 5.39 -15.59 -8.67
CA GLY A 61 4.16 -15.51 -7.89
C GLY A 61 4.29 -16.07 -6.49
N THR A 62 5.51 -16.30 -6.02
CA THR A 62 5.75 -16.67 -4.62
C THR A 62 5.42 -15.49 -3.72
N LEU A 63 4.63 -15.73 -2.69
CA LEU A 63 4.32 -14.74 -1.67
C LEU A 63 5.45 -14.66 -0.65
N HIS A 64 5.93 -13.43 -0.42
CA HIS A 64 6.82 -13.07 0.67
C HIS A 64 6.03 -12.22 1.66
N LEU A 65 5.98 -12.64 2.91
CA LEU A 65 5.20 -11.99 3.96
C LEU A 65 6.10 -11.68 5.16
N ALA A 66 5.97 -10.50 5.75
CA ALA A 66 6.64 -10.13 6.99
C ALA A 66 5.69 -9.43 7.97
N TRP A 67 5.91 -9.62 9.27
CA TRP A 67 5.16 -8.93 10.34
C TRP A 67 5.98 -8.84 11.62
N GLY A 68 5.69 -7.86 12.46
CA GLY A 68 6.15 -7.81 13.84
C GLY A 68 5.17 -8.55 14.75
N GLY A 69 5.68 -9.17 15.80
CA GLY A 69 4.88 -9.93 16.76
C GLY A 69 5.40 -9.80 18.19
N GLU A 70 4.47 -9.78 19.13
CA GLU A 70 4.73 -9.73 20.57
C GLU A 70 3.90 -10.79 21.33
N LYS A 71 4.57 -11.58 22.16
CA LYS A 71 3.93 -12.49 23.11
C LYS A 71 4.77 -12.61 24.37
N GLN A 72 4.21 -12.16 25.50
CA GLN A 72 4.94 -12.11 26.78
C GLN A 72 6.21 -11.25 26.66
N GLU A 73 7.40 -11.82 26.79
CA GLU A 73 8.69 -11.12 26.63
C GLU A 73 9.31 -11.36 25.23
N GLU A 74 8.63 -12.10 24.34
CA GLU A 74 9.09 -12.36 22.97
C GLU A 74 8.62 -11.26 22.02
N HIS A 75 9.55 -10.50 21.45
CA HIS A 75 9.29 -9.44 20.48
C HIS A 75 10.15 -9.67 19.24
N GLY A 76 9.50 -10.04 18.15
CA GLY A 76 10.18 -10.52 16.95
C GLY A 76 9.60 -9.96 15.66
N VAL A 77 10.43 -10.03 14.62
CA VAL A 77 10.09 -9.84 13.21
C VAL A 77 10.09 -11.22 12.59
N PHE A 78 8.97 -11.57 11.99
CA PHE A 78 8.76 -12.86 11.37
C PHE A 78 8.66 -12.69 9.87
N TYR A 79 9.16 -13.69 9.16
CA TYR A 79 9.13 -13.77 7.71
C TYR A 79 8.60 -15.14 7.26
N LEU A 80 7.85 -15.13 6.17
CA LEU A 80 7.32 -16.33 5.56
C LEU A 80 7.42 -16.25 4.03
N LYS A 81 7.92 -17.33 3.40
CA LYS A 81 7.88 -17.54 1.96
C LYS A 81 6.86 -18.62 1.62
N VAL A 82 5.92 -18.33 0.74
CA VAL A 82 4.83 -19.25 0.34
C VAL A 82 4.77 -19.36 -1.18
N PRO A 83 5.38 -20.40 -1.78
CA PRO A 83 5.23 -20.72 -3.19
C PRO A 83 3.78 -20.72 -3.71
N PRO A 84 3.58 -20.48 -5.01
CA PRO A 84 2.26 -20.58 -5.64
C PRO A 84 1.60 -21.94 -5.39
N GLN A 85 0.27 -21.94 -5.28
CA GLN A 85 -0.58 -23.13 -5.09
C GLN A 85 -0.27 -23.98 -3.83
N GLN A 86 0.56 -23.50 -2.90
CA GLN A 86 0.83 -24.22 -1.68
C GLN A 86 -0.41 -24.25 -0.77
N GLN A 87 -0.83 -25.45 -0.36
CA GLN A 87 -2.05 -25.64 0.45
C GLN A 87 -1.83 -25.35 1.94
N SER A 88 -0.63 -25.59 2.45
CA SER A 88 -0.25 -25.37 3.86
C SER A 88 0.89 -24.37 3.96
N TYR A 89 0.83 -23.50 4.96
CA TYR A 89 1.83 -22.45 5.12
C TYR A 89 2.97 -22.97 6.01
N PRO A 90 4.25 -22.74 5.67
CA PRO A 90 5.36 -23.18 6.50
C PRO A 90 5.38 -22.45 7.85
N GLU A 91 6.16 -22.96 8.80
CA GLU A 91 6.43 -22.20 10.02
C GLU A 91 7.27 -20.94 9.67
N PRO A 92 6.97 -19.78 10.27
CA PRO A 92 7.70 -18.55 9.99
C PRO A 92 9.16 -18.61 10.44
N VAL A 93 10.04 -17.94 9.70
CA VAL A 93 11.42 -17.69 10.09
C VAL A 93 11.46 -16.42 10.93
N GLU A 94 12.12 -16.47 12.08
CA GLU A 94 12.41 -15.29 12.89
C GLU A 94 13.63 -14.55 12.31
N VAL A 95 13.49 -13.25 12.07
CA VAL A 95 14.47 -12.42 11.35
C VAL A 95 15.49 -11.78 12.30
N ASN A 96 15.03 -11.27 13.45
CA ASN A 96 15.89 -10.68 14.47
C ASN A 96 16.10 -11.66 15.64
N PRO A 97 17.24 -11.61 16.33
CA PRO A 97 17.37 -12.28 17.62
C PRO A 97 16.51 -11.58 18.69
N PHE A 98 16.13 -12.29 19.75
CA PHE A 98 15.35 -11.75 20.88
C PHE A 98 15.99 -10.52 21.57
N SER A 99 17.29 -10.29 21.40
CA SER A 99 18.00 -9.16 22.00
C SER A 99 18.92 -8.44 21.02
N PRO A 100 18.79 -7.11 20.86
CA PRO A 100 17.70 -6.29 21.40
C PRO A 100 16.38 -6.54 20.64
N PRO A 101 15.22 -6.44 21.31
CA PRO A 101 13.93 -6.81 20.72
C PRO A 101 13.55 -5.90 19.56
N ALA A 102 12.71 -6.41 18.65
CA ALA A 102 12.02 -5.55 17.72
C ALA A 102 10.99 -4.65 18.45
N THR A 103 10.76 -3.46 17.92
CA THR A 103 9.79 -2.49 18.46
C THR A 103 8.86 -1.98 17.36
N SER A 104 7.87 -1.20 17.78
CA SER A 104 6.92 -0.52 16.90
C SER A 104 5.88 -1.45 16.28
N LEU A 105 4.99 -2.00 17.11
CA LEU A 105 3.81 -2.77 16.64
C LEU A 105 2.80 -1.94 15.83
N HIS A 106 2.96 -0.62 15.78
CA HIS A 106 2.07 0.28 15.05
C HIS A 106 2.30 0.24 13.53
N GLU A 107 3.41 -0.35 13.07
CA GLU A 107 3.81 -0.39 11.67
C GLU A 107 4.46 -1.74 11.35
N PRO A 108 4.17 -2.38 10.22
CA PRO A 108 4.88 -3.59 9.83
C PRO A 108 6.38 -3.33 9.58
N PRO A 109 7.25 -4.35 9.67
CA PRO A 109 8.58 -4.26 9.08
C PRO A 109 8.46 -3.94 7.58
N ALA A 110 9.38 -3.16 7.03
CA ALA A 110 9.42 -3.01 5.58
C ALA A 110 10.12 -4.23 4.96
N LEU A 111 9.67 -4.62 3.77
CA LEU A 111 10.10 -5.81 3.05
C LEU A 111 10.34 -5.45 1.59
N ALA A 112 11.52 -5.77 1.06
CA ALA A 112 11.79 -5.68 -0.36
C ALA A 112 12.51 -6.93 -0.87
N LEU A 113 12.26 -7.23 -2.14
CA LEU A 113 12.87 -8.37 -2.83
C LEU A 113 13.98 -7.86 -3.75
N GLY A 114 15.13 -8.52 -3.70
CA GLY A 114 16.23 -8.27 -4.61
C GLY A 114 16.29 -9.26 -5.76
N GLN A 115 17.37 -9.17 -6.52
CA GLN A 115 17.68 -10.18 -7.53
C GLN A 115 18.03 -11.52 -6.85
N LYS A 116 17.94 -12.63 -7.59
CA LYS A 116 18.42 -13.96 -7.16
C LYS A 116 17.82 -14.48 -5.84
N ASN A 117 16.58 -14.10 -5.52
CA ASN A 117 15.90 -14.43 -4.26
C ASN A 117 16.46 -13.75 -3.00
N ASP A 118 17.19 -12.64 -3.14
CA ASP A 118 17.57 -11.83 -1.97
C ASP A 118 16.31 -11.25 -1.31
N VAL A 119 16.29 -11.20 0.02
CA VAL A 119 15.20 -10.60 0.80
C VAL A 119 15.78 -9.59 1.78
N TYR A 120 15.20 -8.41 1.84
CA TYR A 120 15.63 -7.31 2.72
C TYR A 120 14.50 -6.93 3.65
N ILE A 121 14.80 -6.84 4.94
CA ILE A 121 13.83 -6.50 5.98
C ILE A 121 14.42 -5.46 6.91
N THR A 122 13.66 -4.40 7.19
CA THR A 122 14.00 -3.36 8.16
C THR A 122 13.01 -3.31 9.32
N TRP A 123 13.53 -2.98 10.49
CA TRP A 123 12.75 -2.81 11.72
C TRP A 123 13.50 -1.90 12.71
N THR A 124 12.79 -1.44 13.75
CA THR A 124 13.40 -0.64 14.81
C THR A 124 13.62 -1.46 16.08
N THR A 125 14.65 -1.11 16.85
CA THR A 125 14.93 -1.69 18.18
C THR A 125 15.15 -0.56 19.20
N PRO A 126 14.85 -0.72 20.51
CA PRO A 126 15.09 0.34 21.48
C PRO A 126 16.54 0.80 21.45
N HIS A 127 16.76 2.11 21.56
CA HIS A 127 18.12 2.63 21.65
C HIS A 127 18.77 2.10 22.95
N PRO A 128 20.00 1.55 22.94
CA PRO A 128 20.61 0.95 24.13
C PRO A 128 20.72 1.92 25.32
N ASN A 129 20.97 3.19 25.02
CA ASN A 129 21.07 4.28 25.99
C ASN A 129 19.76 5.10 26.12
N ALA A 130 18.60 4.52 25.81
CA ALA A 130 17.32 5.25 25.86
C ALA A 130 17.00 5.77 27.26
N ASP A 131 17.40 5.07 28.33
CA ASP A 131 17.19 5.46 29.74
C ASP A 131 15.75 5.95 30.02
N GLY A 132 14.76 5.22 29.51
CA GLY A 132 13.34 5.56 29.68
C GLY A 132 12.81 6.64 28.74
N LYS A 133 13.61 7.15 27.79
CA LYS A 133 13.13 8.02 26.71
C LYS A 133 12.23 7.21 25.76
N PRO A 134 10.93 7.54 25.67
CA PRO A 134 10.03 6.83 24.78
C PRO A 134 10.45 7.07 23.32
N PHE A 135 10.23 6.06 22.48
CA PHE A 135 10.48 6.11 21.03
C PHE A 135 11.93 6.31 20.59
N ALA A 136 12.90 6.40 21.51
CA ALA A 136 14.32 6.36 21.15
C ALA A 136 14.67 4.96 20.62
N ASN A 137 15.08 4.87 19.36
CA ASN A 137 15.30 3.60 18.68
C ASN A 137 16.44 3.68 17.66
N LEU A 138 16.96 2.52 17.29
CA LEU A 138 17.86 2.33 16.15
C LEU A 138 17.08 1.67 15.01
N LEU A 139 17.35 2.07 13.77
CA LEU A 139 16.81 1.43 12.57
C LEU A 139 17.80 0.37 12.10
N LEU A 140 17.33 -0.86 11.90
CA LEU A 140 18.15 -2.00 11.49
C LEU A 140 17.71 -2.53 10.13
N LEU A 141 18.68 -3.06 9.37
CA LEU A 141 18.47 -3.82 8.14
C LEU A 141 19.06 -5.22 8.33
N SER A 142 18.30 -6.26 8.01
CA SER A 142 18.85 -7.59 7.74
C SER A 142 18.50 -8.05 6.34
N ARG A 143 19.30 -8.99 5.85
CA ARG A 143 19.18 -9.57 4.52
C ARG A 143 19.23 -11.09 4.59
N SER A 144 18.52 -11.73 3.68
CA SER A 144 18.68 -13.12 3.32
C SER A 144 19.26 -13.21 1.90
N VAL A 145 20.22 -14.12 1.73
CA VAL A 145 20.84 -14.45 0.42
C VAL A 145 20.57 -15.91 0.03
N ASP A 146 19.65 -16.59 0.74
CA ASP A 146 19.29 -18.00 0.55
C ASP A 146 17.78 -18.20 0.31
N GLY A 147 17.09 -17.14 -0.14
CA GLY A 147 15.66 -17.16 -0.44
C GLY A 147 14.76 -16.99 0.78
N GLY A 148 15.27 -16.37 1.85
CA GLY A 148 14.54 -16.14 3.10
C GLY A 148 14.52 -17.35 4.04
N LYS A 149 15.43 -18.32 3.87
CA LYS A 149 15.55 -19.45 4.81
C LYS A 149 16.28 -19.04 6.08
N THR A 150 17.31 -18.21 5.94
CA THR A 150 18.05 -17.59 7.04
C THR A 150 18.30 -16.11 6.77
N PHE A 151 18.47 -15.35 7.85
CA PHE A 151 18.79 -13.93 7.81
C PHE A 151 20.15 -13.68 8.49
N LEU A 152 20.95 -12.81 7.89
CA LEU A 152 22.27 -12.45 8.40
C LEU A 152 22.15 -11.48 9.60
N PRO A 153 23.20 -11.34 10.43
CA PRO A 153 23.22 -10.32 11.48
C PRO A 153 22.89 -8.93 10.91
N PRO A 154 22.04 -8.15 11.59
CA PRO A 154 21.60 -6.87 11.07
C PRO A 154 22.72 -5.83 11.06
N VAL A 155 22.60 -4.86 10.17
CA VAL A 155 23.39 -3.63 10.15
C VAL A 155 22.53 -2.45 10.60
N GLN A 156 23.12 -1.51 11.33
CA GLN A 156 22.45 -0.26 11.70
C GLN A 156 22.34 0.65 10.47
N VAL A 157 21.16 1.22 10.26
CA VAL A 157 20.85 2.10 9.12
C VAL A 157 21.21 3.55 9.40
N ASN A 158 20.84 4.04 10.58
CA ASN A 158 21.19 5.40 11.00
C ASN A 158 22.67 5.46 11.41
N ASP A 159 23.40 6.49 10.95
CA ASP A 159 24.87 6.60 11.10
C ASP A 159 25.32 7.58 12.20
N ASP A 160 24.43 7.88 13.15
CA ASP A 160 24.63 8.81 14.25
C ASP A 160 24.49 8.14 15.63
N GLU A 161 24.84 8.90 16.67
CA GLU A 161 24.78 8.47 18.08
C GLU A 161 23.61 9.10 18.86
N ALA A 162 22.67 9.77 18.20
CA ALA A 162 21.60 10.48 18.89
C ALA A 162 20.61 9.50 19.52
N VAL A 163 20.37 9.68 20.82
CA VAL A 163 19.35 8.93 21.57
C VAL A 163 17.96 9.51 21.27
N THR A 164 17.46 9.20 20.08
CA THR A 164 16.23 9.74 19.50
C THR A 164 15.54 8.71 18.59
N GLY A 165 14.43 9.08 17.96
CA GLY A 165 13.66 8.20 17.07
C GLY A 165 14.21 8.14 15.64
N HIS A 166 14.30 6.91 15.10
CA HIS A 166 14.70 6.53 13.75
C HIS A 166 13.70 5.49 13.20
N SER A 167 12.54 5.95 12.73
CA SER A 167 11.40 5.05 12.47
C SER A 167 10.60 5.48 11.25
N PHE A 168 9.46 4.81 10.99
CA PHE A 168 8.57 5.12 9.87
C PHE A 168 9.28 4.98 8.51
N ASP A 169 10.09 3.91 8.43
CA ASP A 169 11.02 3.60 7.36
C ASP A 169 10.38 2.86 6.19
N ASN A 170 11.00 2.89 5.02
CA ASN A 170 10.64 2.03 3.89
C ASN A 170 11.90 1.68 3.10
N LEU A 171 11.86 0.59 2.33
CA LEU A 171 12.95 0.21 1.45
C LEU A 171 12.46 -0.31 0.11
N THR A 172 13.31 -0.18 -0.90
CA THR A 172 13.11 -0.70 -2.25
C THR A 172 14.44 -1.16 -2.84
N VAL A 173 14.40 -2.04 -3.85
CA VAL A 173 15.58 -2.48 -4.59
C VAL A 173 15.48 -1.99 -6.03
N SER A 174 16.50 -1.29 -6.51
CA SER A 174 16.60 -0.81 -7.88
C SER A 174 16.91 -1.96 -8.86
N PRO A 175 16.60 -1.81 -10.16
CA PRO A 175 16.93 -2.82 -11.16
C PRO A 175 18.40 -3.22 -11.23
N ASN A 176 19.32 -2.33 -10.83
CA ASN A 176 20.76 -2.60 -10.74
C ASN A 176 21.17 -3.38 -9.46
N GLY A 177 20.22 -3.69 -8.57
CA GLY A 177 20.44 -4.39 -7.31
C GLY A 177 20.76 -3.49 -6.11
N SER A 178 20.81 -2.16 -6.30
CA SER A 178 21.02 -1.23 -5.19
C SER A 178 19.82 -1.23 -4.24
N VAL A 179 20.06 -1.31 -2.95
CA VAL A 179 19.02 -1.20 -1.91
C VAL A 179 18.92 0.26 -1.50
N HIS A 180 17.73 0.84 -1.50
CA HIS A 180 17.45 2.20 -1.04
C HIS A 180 16.54 2.14 0.17
N ILE A 181 16.86 2.92 1.20
CA ILE A 181 16.13 2.95 2.46
C ILE A 181 15.84 4.41 2.79
N SER A 182 14.64 4.70 3.29
CA SER A 182 14.26 6.01 3.80
C SER A 182 13.60 5.90 5.15
N TRP A 183 13.68 6.95 5.98
CA TRP A 183 13.03 7.00 7.29
C TRP A 183 12.79 8.42 7.77
N LEU A 184 12.05 8.53 8.88
CA LEU A 184 11.89 9.77 9.63
C LEU A 184 12.87 9.78 10.80
N ASP A 185 13.54 10.92 10.97
CA ASP A 185 14.69 11.04 11.84
C ASP A 185 14.62 12.29 12.72
N ALA A 186 14.72 12.09 14.02
CA ALA A 186 14.63 13.14 15.02
C ALA A 186 16.01 13.61 15.56
N ARG A 187 17.13 13.26 14.90
CA ARG A 187 18.51 13.63 15.32
C ARG A 187 18.75 15.13 15.45
N GLU A 188 17.97 15.95 14.76
CA GLU A 188 18.12 17.41 14.82
C GLU A 188 17.46 18.06 16.04
N GLY A 189 16.71 17.31 16.86
CA GLY A 189 16.04 17.84 18.05
C GLY A 189 14.95 18.88 17.75
N LYS A 190 14.46 18.95 16.50
CA LYS A 190 13.36 19.82 16.07
C LYS A 190 12.00 19.19 16.41
N LYS A 191 10.96 20.02 16.43
CA LYS A 191 9.56 19.58 16.67
C LYS A 191 9.13 18.51 15.67
N ASP A 192 9.39 18.75 14.40
CA ASP A 192 9.09 17.83 13.31
C ASP A 192 10.40 17.17 12.85
N PRO A 193 10.44 15.84 12.67
CA PRO A 193 11.63 15.15 12.19
C PRO A 193 11.97 15.55 10.76
N ALA A 194 13.18 15.22 10.35
CA ALA A 194 13.61 15.31 8.95
C ALA A 194 13.43 13.96 8.24
N THR A 195 13.41 13.99 6.92
CA THR A 195 13.41 12.78 6.09
C THR A 195 14.82 12.48 5.65
N TYR A 196 15.28 11.25 5.89
CA TYR A 196 16.61 10.79 5.52
C TYR A 196 16.55 9.56 4.60
N THR A 197 17.66 9.32 3.91
CA THR A 197 17.86 8.12 3.10
C THR A 197 19.30 7.61 3.21
N ALA A 198 19.47 6.32 2.96
CA ALA A 198 20.76 5.67 2.75
C ALA A 198 20.59 4.61 1.65
N ARG A 199 21.72 4.18 1.07
CA ARG A 199 21.71 3.16 0.02
C ARG A 199 22.84 2.17 0.19
N SER A 200 22.62 0.96 -0.31
CA SER A 200 23.63 -0.10 -0.40
C SER A 200 23.86 -0.50 -1.85
N HIS A 201 25.13 -0.72 -2.20
CA HIS A 201 25.55 -1.26 -3.50
C HIS A 201 26.17 -2.67 -3.37
N ASP A 202 26.16 -3.24 -2.17
CA ASP A 202 26.78 -4.54 -1.86
C ASP A 202 25.77 -5.49 -1.18
N GLN A 203 24.53 -5.47 -1.71
CA GLN A 203 23.39 -6.27 -1.25
C GLN A 203 23.05 -6.00 0.22
N GLY A 204 23.14 -4.78 0.72
CA GLY A 204 22.83 -4.46 2.12
C GLY A 204 23.91 -4.86 3.13
N LYS A 205 25.16 -5.11 2.70
CA LYS A 205 26.27 -5.41 3.64
C LYS A 205 26.77 -4.14 4.31
N THR A 206 26.88 -3.06 3.54
CA THR A 206 27.24 -1.73 4.00
C THR A 206 26.28 -0.69 3.44
N LEU A 207 26.20 0.44 4.14
CA LEU A 207 25.35 1.57 3.75
C LEU A 207 26.20 2.80 3.49
N SER A 208 25.75 3.62 2.56
CA SER A 208 26.29 4.97 2.36
C SER A 208 26.06 5.83 3.61
N PRO A 209 26.83 6.92 3.77
CA PRO A 209 26.46 7.98 4.70
C PRO A 209 25.00 8.40 4.50
N ASN A 210 24.32 8.72 5.60
CA ASN A 210 22.93 9.14 5.58
C ASN A 210 22.82 10.50 4.87
N LEU A 211 21.88 10.59 3.94
CA LEU A 211 21.57 11.81 3.20
C LEU A 211 20.25 12.38 3.72
N LYS A 212 20.31 13.61 4.23
CA LYS A 212 19.11 14.39 4.56
C LYS A 212 18.42 14.85 3.28
N ILE A 213 17.13 14.57 3.15
CA ILE A 213 16.33 14.94 1.99
C ILE A 213 15.56 16.24 2.23
N ASP A 214 14.91 16.35 3.37
CA ASP A 214 14.08 17.51 3.70
C ASP A 214 13.89 17.65 5.21
N GLU A 215 13.35 18.79 5.61
CA GLU A 215 12.93 19.12 6.98
C GLU A 215 11.41 19.14 7.11
N SER A 216 10.95 19.17 8.37
CA SER A 216 9.54 19.37 8.71
C SER A 216 8.63 18.26 8.21
N SER A 217 9.00 17.01 8.44
CA SER A 217 8.20 15.85 8.07
C SER A 217 7.18 15.49 9.16
N CYS A 218 6.04 14.95 8.77
CA CYS A 218 5.05 14.39 9.68
C CYS A 218 5.68 13.27 10.52
N VAL A 219 5.71 13.42 11.84
CA VAL A 219 6.42 12.50 12.76
C VAL A 219 5.96 11.04 12.76
N CYS A 220 4.77 10.74 12.23
CA CYS A 220 4.15 9.41 12.29
C CYS A 220 3.73 8.87 10.92
N CYS A 221 4.04 9.60 9.85
CA CYS A 221 3.59 9.23 8.52
C CYS A 221 4.74 8.51 7.80
N ARG A 222 4.65 7.18 7.74
CA ARG A 222 5.63 6.33 7.03
C ARG A 222 6.05 6.91 5.69
N THR A 223 7.36 6.90 5.45
CA THR A 223 7.92 7.18 4.12
C THR A 223 7.59 6.03 3.15
N HIS A 224 7.71 6.27 1.85
CA HIS A 224 7.55 5.23 0.84
C HIS A 224 8.55 5.42 -0.29
N MET A 225 9.19 4.35 -0.75
CA MET A 225 10.11 4.37 -1.88
C MET A 225 9.63 3.45 -3.00
N THR A 226 9.94 3.79 -4.23
CA THR A 226 9.75 2.91 -5.40
C THR A 226 10.80 3.24 -6.46
N THR A 227 11.07 2.30 -7.35
CA THR A 227 12.09 2.41 -8.39
C THR A 227 11.45 2.17 -9.76
N ALA A 228 11.79 3.02 -10.73
CA ALA A 228 11.42 2.82 -12.12
C ALA A 228 12.37 1.83 -12.81
N SER A 229 11.94 1.30 -13.95
CA SER A 229 12.75 0.41 -14.80
C SER A 229 14.03 1.07 -15.32
N ASP A 230 14.05 2.40 -15.44
CA ASP A 230 15.23 3.19 -15.81
C ASP A 230 16.19 3.49 -14.65
N GLY A 231 15.89 3.00 -13.44
CA GLY A 231 16.69 3.22 -12.23
C GLY A 231 16.38 4.51 -11.49
N THR A 232 15.40 5.32 -11.93
CA THR A 232 14.92 6.48 -11.17
C THR A 232 14.34 6.02 -9.83
N VAL A 233 14.81 6.62 -8.74
CA VAL A 233 14.34 6.34 -7.38
C VAL A 233 13.37 7.44 -6.95
N TYR A 234 12.18 7.07 -6.50
CA TYR A 234 11.19 8.00 -5.95
C TYR A 234 11.05 7.80 -4.44
N LEU A 235 10.89 8.91 -3.73
CA LEU A 235 10.65 8.97 -2.29
C LEU A 235 9.42 9.84 -2.03
N ALA A 236 8.46 9.31 -1.27
CA ALA A 236 7.32 10.06 -0.76
C ALA A 236 7.34 10.16 0.77
N TRP A 237 6.88 11.30 1.27
CA TRP A 237 6.59 11.54 2.67
C TRP A 237 5.49 12.58 2.80
N ARG A 238 4.95 12.75 4.02
CA ARG A 238 4.03 13.84 4.33
C ARG A 238 4.80 15.00 4.95
N LYS A 239 4.86 16.13 4.27
CA LYS A 239 5.52 17.35 4.76
C LYS A 239 4.55 18.21 5.57
N VAL A 240 5.05 18.83 6.63
CA VAL A 240 4.39 19.86 7.43
C VAL A 240 4.85 21.22 6.94
N LEU A 241 3.94 21.95 6.32
CA LEU A 241 4.14 23.32 5.84
C LEU A 241 3.67 24.32 6.91
N SER A 242 3.93 25.60 6.65
CA SER A 242 3.48 26.69 7.52
C SER A 242 1.97 26.62 7.77
N GLY A 243 1.55 26.93 9.00
CA GLY A 243 0.15 26.84 9.42
C GLY A 243 -0.35 25.41 9.64
N ALA A 244 0.55 24.46 9.92
CA ALA A 244 0.23 23.05 10.12
C ALA A 244 -0.46 22.37 8.93
N VAL A 245 -0.27 22.92 7.72
CA VAL A 245 -0.73 22.31 6.47
C VAL A 245 0.09 21.07 6.19
N ARG A 246 -0.57 19.94 5.93
CA ARG A 246 0.10 18.66 5.68
C ARG A 246 -0.12 18.18 4.25
N GLU A 247 0.95 18.14 3.46
CA GLU A 247 0.92 17.74 2.06
C GLU A 247 1.69 16.44 1.83
N THR A 248 1.16 15.57 0.98
CA THR A 248 1.96 14.49 0.39
C THR A 248 2.92 15.12 -0.62
N VAL A 249 4.21 14.83 -0.48
CA VAL A 249 5.25 15.30 -1.41
C VAL A 249 6.06 14.13 -1.94
N VAL A 250 6.62 14.32 -3.14
CA VAL A 250 7.53 13.37 -3.80
C VAL A 250 8.84 14.06 -4.15
N SER A 251 9.95 13.38 -3.94
CA SER A 251 11.25 13.72 -4.53
C SER A 251 11.78 12.55 -5.35
N ARG A 252 12.60 12.85 -6.37
CA ARG A 252 13.24 11.82 -7.19
C ARG A 252 14.76 11.93 -7.19
N SER A 253 15.41 10.81 -7.45
CA SER A 253 16.82 10.73 -7.80
C SER A 253 16.97 10.04 -9.16
N THR A 254 17.78 10.64 -10.03
CA THR A 254 18.18 10.07 -11.34
C THR A 254 19.66 9.70 -11.36
N ASP A 255 20.30 9.61 -10.20
CA ASP A 255 21.74 9.35 -10.02
C ASP A 255 22.00 8.24 -8.98
N GLU A 256 21.08 7.26 -8.95
CA GLU A 256 21.08 6.11 -8.05
C GLU A 256 21.02 6.50 -6.56
N GLY A 257 20.32 7.58 -6.22
CA GLY A 257 20.19 8.07 -4.85
C GLY A 257 21.43 8.79 -4.31
N LYS A 258 22.32 9.32 -5.17
CA LYS A 258 23.41 10.22 -4.71
C LYS A 258 22.86 11.58 -4.30
N SER A 259 21.86 12.06 -5.03
CA SER A 259 21.16 13.29 -4.76
C SER A 259 19.67 13.17 -5.12
N PHE A 260 18.86 14.04 -4.56
CA PHE A 260 17.41 14.07 -4.75
C PHE A 260 16.97 15.48 -5.15
N SER A 261 15.93 15.57 -5.97
CA SER A 261 15.33 16.84 -6.36
C SER A 261 14.66 17.54 -5.17
N PRO A 262 14.38 18.85 -5.25
CA PRO A 262 13.40 19.45 -4.36
C PRO A 262 12.06 18.68 -4.39
N ALA A 263 11.38 18.67 -3.25
CA ALA A 263 10.10 17.99 -3.10
C ALA A 263 8.99 18.69 -3.92
N VAL A 264 8.17 17.90 -4.61
CA VAL A 264 7.01 18.34 -5.38
C VAL A 264 5.75 17.93 -4.62
N ILE A 265 4.82 18.87 -4.41
CA ILE A 265 3.51 18.60 -3.81
C ILE A 265 2.65 17.81 -4.80
N VAL A 266 2.01 16.75 -4.32
CA VAL A 266 1.18 15.86 -5.15
C VAL A 266 -0.26 16.36 -5.25
N GLY A 267 -0.92 16.55 -4.10
CA GLY A 267 -2.36 16.80 -4.03
C GLY A 267 -2.76 18.28 -3.99
N HIS A 268 -1.92 19.15 -3.42
CA HIS A 268 -2.27 20.52 -3.05
C HIS A 268 -3.55 20.56 -2.20
N ASP A 269 -3.60 19.68 -1.20
CA ASP A 269 -4.79 19.38 -0.43
C ASP A 269 -5.14 20.45 0.59
N GLN A 270 -4.17 21.27 1.02
CA GLN A 270 -4.36 22.34 2.03
C GLN A 270 -4.98 21.85 3.34
N TRP A 271 -4.76 20.58 3.69
CA TRP A 271 -5.30 19.98 4.91
C TRP A 271 -4.53 20.48 6.13
N VAL A 272 -5.20 21.24 7.00
CA VAL A 272 -4.64 21.73 8.26
C VAL A 272 -4.92 20.71 9.36
N PHE A 273 -3.88 20.12 9.93
CA PHE A 273 -4.05 19.11 10.98
C PHE A 273 -2.93 19.16 12.03
N GLU A 274 -3.29 19.58 13.24
CA GLU A 274 -2.39 19.66 14.38
C GLU A 274 -2.34 18.34 15.16
N GLY A 275 -1.71 17.32 14.57
CA GLY A 275 -1.54 16.04 15.24
C GLY A 275 -0.79 15.00 14.40
N CYS A 276 -0.85 13.76 14.87
CA CYS A 276 -0.25 12.59 14.23
C CYS A 276 -1.33 11.80 13.48
N PRO A 277 -1.52 11.99 12.16
CA PRO A 277 -2.60 11.32 11.45
C PRO A 277 -2.34 9.83 11.21
N HIS A 278 -1.08 9.38 11.20
CA HIS A 278 -0.68 8.00 10.83
C HIS A 278 -1.15 7.60 9.42
N ARG A 279 -1.08 8.53 8.46
CA ARG A 279 -1.64 8.36 7.10
C ARG A 279 -0.56 8.57 6.04
N PRO A 280 0.25 7.54 5.74
CA PRO A 280 1.30 7.62 4.72
C PRO A 280 0.72 7.69 3.30
N ALA A 281 1.58 8.01 2.35
CA ALA A 281 1.31 7.83 0.93
C ALA A 281 2.03 6.56 0.43
N THR A 282 1.46 5.90 -0.58
CA THR A 282 2.06 4.74 -1.24
C THR A 282 2.23 5.01 -2.72
N MET A 283 3.25 4.40 -3.34
CA MET A 283 3.63 4.67 -4.73
C MET A 283 3.96 3.40 -5.50
N GLY A 284 3.79 3.45 -6.82
CA GLY A 284 4.32 2.46 -7.75
C GLY A 284 4.55 3.05 -9.13
N VAL A 285 5.33 2.38 -9.97
CA VAL A 285 5.70 2.84 -11.31
C VAL A 285 5.46 1.72 -12.32
N ASP A 286 4.88 2.05 -13.48
CA ASP A 286 4.71 1.10 -14.59
C ASP A 286 5.90 1.13 -15.57
N GLN A 287 5.89 0.23 -16.57
CA GLN A 287 7.01 0.10 -17.51
C GLN A 287 7.21 1.32 -18.38
N GLU A 288 6.15 2.07 -18.67
CA GLU A 288 6.21 3.33 -19.41
C GLU A 288 6.70 4.50 -18.55
N GLY A 289 6.98 4.28 -17.27
CA GLY A 289 7.55 5.27 -16.36
C GLY A 289 6.51 6.20 -15.70
N ARG A 290 5.22 5.88 -15.77
CA ARG A 290 4.19 6.63 -15.03
C ARG A 290 4.30 6.31 -13.55
N LEU A 291 4.53 7.34 -12.76
CA LEU A 291 4.52 7.26 -11.30
C LEU A 291 3.11 7.46 -10.79
N TYR A 292 2.60 6.54 -9.99
CA TYR A 292 1.31 6.62 -9.32
C TYR A 292 1.51 6.87 -7.83
N VAL A 293 0.67 7.73 -7.25
CA VAL A 293 0.70 8.04 -5.81
C VAL A 293 -0.72 7.94 -5.27
N THR A 294 -0.91 7.14 -4.23
CA THR A 294 -2.16 7.04 -3.48
C THR A 294 -1.95 7.57 -2.07
N TRP A 295 -2.87 8.42 -1.59
CA TRP A 295 -2.79 8.96 -0.23
C TRP A 295 -4.17 9.28 0.33
N TYR A 296 -4.20 9.48 1.64
CA TYR A 296 -5.37 9.99 2.35
C TYR A 296 -5.26 11.51 2.57
N THR A 297 -6.38 12.22 2.54
CA THR A 297 -6.48 13.60 3.06
C THR A 297 -7.93 13.98 3.37
N GLU A 298 -8.13 14.97 4.23
CA GLU A 298 -9.46 15.58 4.46
C GLU A 298 -9.64 16.88 3.66
N GLY A 299 -8.58 17.38 3.03
CA GLY A 299 -8.64 18.64 2.29
C GLY A 299 -8.95 19.85 3.18
N PRO A 300 -9.37 20.98 2.59
CA PRO A 300 -9.79 22.17 3.33
C PRO A 300 -11.26 22.12 3.81
N ASP A 301 -12.00 21.11 3.37
CA ASP A 301 -13.43 20.91 3.65
C ASP A 301 -13.67 19.79 4.67
N ASP A 302 -12.62 19.33 5.35
CA ASP A 302 -12.64 18.28 6.37
C ASP A 302 -13.38 17.02 5.93
N THR A 303 -13.28 16.66 4.64
CA THR A 303 -13.93 15.51 4.03
C THR A 303 -12.92 14.40 3.74
N PRO A 304 -12.90 13.33 4.56
CA PRO A 304 -12.01 12.18 4.40
C PRO A 304 -12.09 11.54 3.02
N GLY A 305 -10.94 11.40 2.36
CA GLY A 305 -10.86 10.70 1.08
C GLY A 305 -9.53 10.00 0.87
N VAL A 306 -9.60 8.90 0.12
CA VAL A 306 -8.47 8.21 -0.48
C VAL A 306 -8.40 8.64 -1.93
N TYR A 307 -7.25 9.18 -2.32
CA TYR A 307 -7.04 9.80 -3.62
C TYR A 307 -5.89 9.13 -4.36
N LEU A 308 -5.95 9.20 -5.69
CA LEU A 308 -4.86 8.86 -6.61
C LEU A 308 -4.52 10.07 -7.48
N ALA A 309 -3.23 10.29 -7.71
CA ALA A 309 -2.72 11.08 -8.84
C ALA A 309 -1.56 10.33 -9.49
N TYR A 310 -1.24 10.70 -10.73
CA TYR A 310 -0.08 10.16 -11.41
C TYR A 310 0.76 11.26 -12.06
N SER A 311 2.00 10.92 -12.39
CA SER A 311 2.95 11.75 -13.11
C SER A 311 3.50 10.98 -14.30
N ASP A 312 3.48 11.62 -15.48
CA ASP A 312 4.07 11.13 -16.73
C ASP A 312 5.40 11.84 -17.06
N ASP A 313 5.92 12.66 -16.14
CA ASP A 313 7.13 13.47 -16.34
C ASP A 313 8.19 13.25 -15.25
N GLN A 314 8.23 12.03 -14.72
CA GLN A 314 9.10 11.59 -13.63
C GLN A 314 8.89 12.37 -12.32
N GLY A 315 7.66 12.64 -11.94
CA GLY A 315 7.33 13.33 -10.68
C GLY A 315 7.66 14.81 -10.67
N LYS A 316 7.80 15.48 -11.84
CA LYS A 316 7.94 16.95 -11.89
C LYS A 316 6.57 17.62 -11.69
N THR A 317 5.52 17.03 -12.25
CA THR A 317 4.14 17.47 -12.09
C THR A 317 3.22 16.26 -11.89
N PHE A 318 2.08 16.48 -11.24
CA PHE A 318 1.06 15.46 -11.01
C PHE A 318 -0.28 15.89 -11.60
N THR A 319 -1.07 14.93 -12.04
CA THR A 319 -2.47 15.17 -12.40
C THR A 319 -3.28 15.67 -11.20
N ARG A 320 -4.46 16.22 -11.46
CA ARG A 320 -5.43 16.47 -10.38
C ARG A 320 -5.74 15.17 -9.65
N ARG A 321 -5.86 15.25 -8.32
CA ARG A 321 -6.26 14.12 -7.47
C ARG A 321 -7.63 13.59 -7.88
N ARG A 322 -7.78 12.27 -7.94
CA ARG A 322 -9.05 11.56 -8.16
C ARG A 322 -9.44 10.83 -6.87
N LEU A 323 -10.67 11.05 -6.42
CA LEU A 323 -11.27 10.32 -5.29
C LEU A 323 -11.56 8.86 -5.68
N LEU A 324 -11.12 7.90 -4.86
CA LEU A 324 -11.32 6.46 -5.07
C LEU A 324 -12.43 5.87 -4.20
N ASN A 325 -12.51 6.27 -2.93
CA ASN A 325 -13.55 5.78 -2.03
C ASN A 325 -14.92 6.39 -2.37
N LYS A 326 -15.98 5.58 -2.25
CA LYS A 326 -17.38 5.99 -2.55
C LYS A 326 -18.32 5.87 -1.36
N SER A 327 -17.88 5.21 -0.30
CA SER A 327 -18.69 4.87 0.86
C SER A 327 -19.19 6.13 1.56
N LYS A 328 -20.45 6.11 1.99
CA LYS A 328 -21.07 7.17 2.80
C LYS A 328 -21.26 6.65 4.22
N GLY A 329 -20.79 7.40 5.22
CA GLY A 329 -20.93 7.03 6.63
C GLY A 329 -19.85 6.09 7.17
N THR A 330 -18.80 5.86 6.39
CA THR A 330 -17.55 5.25 6.85
C THR A 330 -16.41 6.23 6.63
N PHE A 331 -15.32 5.99 7.33
CA PHE A 331 -14.08 6.73 7.28
C PHE A 331 -13.05 5.89 6.52
N PRO A 332 -12.57 6.35 5.35
CA PRO A 332 -11.53 5.66 4.62
C PRO A 332 -10.17 5.86 5.31
N ASP A 333 -9.28 4.87 5.33
CA ASP A 333 -7.96 5.02 5.96
C ASP A 333 -6.89 4.05 5.42
N HIS A 334 -5.62 4.32 5.72
CA HIS A 334 -4.46 3.46 5.40
C HIS A 334 -4.41 2.90 3.96
N PRO A 335 -4.45 3.77 2.93
CA PRO A 335 -4.45 3.29 1.56
C PRO A 335 -3.11 2.65 1.16
N GLN A 336 -3.17 1.53 0.45
CA GLN A 336 -2.03 0.82 -0.13
C GLN A 336 -2.18 0.70 -1.63
N LEU A 337 -1.06 0.72 -2.35
CA LEU A 337 -1.01 0.63 -3.81
C LEU A 337 0.07 -0.38 -4.24
N ALA A 338 -0.29 -1.26 -5.16
CA ALA A 338 0.64 -2.06 -5.95
C ALA A 338 0.41 -1.78 -7.44
N VAL A 339 1.51 -1.71 -8.20
CA VAL A 339 1.54 -1.46 -9.65
C VAL A 339 2.44 -2.49 -10.29
N ASN A 340 2.00 -3.10 -11.40
CA ASN A 340 2.87 -3.95 -12.20
C ASN A 340 3.37 -3.23 -13.47
N GLN A 341 4.29 -3.85 -14.19
CA GLN A 341 4.90 -3.26 -15.39
C GLN A 341 3.87 -2.98 -16.50
N ALA A 342 2.78 -3.75 -16.60
CA ALA A 342 1.70 -3.48 -17.56
C ALA A 342 0.82 -2.26 -17.19
N GLY A 343 1.04 -1.65 -16.03
CA GLY A 343 0.23 -0.56 -15.51
C GLY A 343 -1.17 -0.99 -15.06
N HIS A 344 -1.28 -2.24 -14.58
CA HIS A 344 -2.39 -2.62 -13.71
C HIS A 344 -2.11 -2.11 -12.30
N LEU A 345 -3.16 -1.59 -11.66
CA LEU A 345 -3.10 -1.06 -10.30
C LEU A 345 -4.03 -1.87 -9.41
N LEU A 346 -3.56 -2.18 -8.21
CA LEU A 346 -4.38 -2.71 -7.11
C LEU A 346 -4.28 -1.72 -5.94
N VAL A 347 -5.42 -1.15 -5.54
CA VAL A 347 -5.49 -0.20 -4.43
C VAL A 347 -6.41 -0.75 -3.36
N SER A 348 -5.96 -0.77 -2.10
CA SER A 348 -6.80 -1.14 -0.95
C SER A 348 -6.79 -0.04 0.10
N TRP A 349 -7.83 0.00 0.94
CA TRP A 349 -7.93 0.87 2.11
C TRP A 349 -8.88 0.25 3.14
N GLU A 350 -8.85 0.81 4.34
CA GLU A 350 -9.83 0.51 5.39
C GLU A 350 -11.06 1.41 5.25
N GLU A 351 -12.24 0.89 5.55
CA GLU A 351 -13.48 1.65 5.72
C GLU A 351 -14.01 1.41 7.14
N GLN A 352 -14.01 2.45 7.96
CA GLN A 352 -14.26 2.35 9.39
C GLN A 352 -15.49 3.14 9.84
N SER A 353 -16.23 2.59 10.80
CA SER A 353 -17.26 3.31 11.56
C SER A 353 -17.26 2.76 12.99
N PRO A 354 -18.06 3.29 13.94
CA PRO A 354 -18.13 2.73 15.29
C PRO A 354 -18.47 1.23 15.34
N VAL A 355 -19.11 0.69 14.30
CA VAL A 355 -19.56 -0.71 14.23
C VAL A 355 -18.98 -1.51 13.06
N ARG A 356 -18.28 -0.87 12.11
CA ARG A 356 -17.67 -1.51 10.92
C ARG A 356 -16.17 -1.28 10.87
N ARG A 357 -15.44 -2.32 10.47
CA ARG A 357 -14.02 -2.26 10.11
C ARG A 357 -13.82 -3.17 8.93
N GLU A 358 -13.83 -2.58 7.74
CA GLU A 358 -13.83 -3.27 6.46
C GLU A 358 -12.52 -2.97 5.74
N VAL A 359 -12.00 -3.96 5.04
CA VAL A 359 -10.96 -3.78 4.04
C VAL A 359 -11.66 -3.82 2.69
N VAL A 360 -11.41 -2.79 1.90
CA VAL A 360 -11.96 -2.65 0.55
C VAL A 360 -10.83 -2.47 -0.44
N PHE A 361 -11.08 -2.82 -1.70
CA PHE A 361 -10.15 -2.62 -2.78
C PHE A 361 -10.83 -2.17 -4.06
N THR A 362 -10.04 -1.56 -4.93
CA THR A 362 -10.38 -1.27 -6.32
C THR A 362 -9.16 -1.58 -7.17
N TYR A 363 -9.36 -1.71 -8.47
CA TYR A 363 -8.29 -1.95 -9.41
C TYR A 363 -8.50 -1.16 -10.70
N SER A 364 -7.41 -0.94 -11.41
CA SER A 364 -7.38 -0.38 -12.75
C SER A 364 -6.63 -1.33 -13.67
N LEU A 365 -7.14 -1.55 -14.89
CA LEU A 365 -6.48 -2.33 -15.94
C LEU A 365 -5.97 -1.47 -17.10
N ASP A 366 -6.10 -0.14 -17.00
CA ASP A 366 -5.87 0.79 -18.11
C ASP A 366 -4.98 1.98 -17.71
N ARG A 367 -3.95 1.70 -16.89
CA ARG A 367 -2.97 2.69 -16.43
C ARG A 367 -3.59 3.84 -15.63
N GLY A 368 -4.60 3.51 -14.82
CA GLY A 368 -5.30 4.42 -13.96
C GLY A 368 -6.25 5.37 -14.69
N GLN A 369 -6.81 5.00 -15.85
CA GLN A 369 -7.83 5.81 -16.50
C GLN A 369 -9.21 5.54 -15.89
N THR A 370 -9.56 4.26 -15.72
CA THR A 370 -10.80 3.82 -15.08
C THR A 370 -10.51 2.89 -13.91
N PHE A 371 -11.48 2.79 -13.00
CA PHE A 371 -11.38 1.96 -11.81
C PHE A 371 -12.65 1.15 -11.63
N SER A 372 -12.49 -0.08 -11.14
CA SER A 372 -13.62 -0.89 -10.69
C SER A 372 -14.40 -0.19 -9.58
N ALA A 373 -15.64 -0.62 -9.33
CA ALA A 373 -16.30 -0.22 -8.09
C ALA A 373 -15.51 -0.76 -6.88
N PRO A 374 -15.39 -0.01 -5.77
CA PRO A 374 -14.77 -0.54 -4.56
C PRO A 374 -15.52 -1.77 -4.03
N GLU A 375 -14.78 -2.83 -3.73
CA GLU A 375 -15.31 -4.12 -3.27
C GLU A 375 -14.75 -4.46 -1.88
N LYS A 376 -15.60 -4.99 -0.99
CA LYS A 376 -15.19 -5.46 0.34
C LYS A 376 -14.64 -6.88 0.28
N VAL A 377 -13.55 -7.15 0.99
CA VAL A 377 -12.91 -8.49 0.99
C VAL A 377 -13.15 -9.32 2.26
N ASN A 378 -13.50 -8.70 3.38
CA ASN A 378 -13.56 -9.34 4.69
C ASN A 378 -15.00 -9.57 5.21
N GLU A 379 -15.14 -10.51 6.13
CA GLU A 379 -16.43 -10.82 6.78
C GLU A 379 -16.48 -10.35 8.24
N LYS A 380 -15.37 -10.49 8.98
CA LYS A 380 -15.20 -10.03 10.37
C LYS A 380 -14.44 -8.71 10.38
N LYS A 381 -14.29 -8.10 11.57
CA LYS A 381 -13.52 -6.85 11.71
C LYS A 381 -12.10 -7.05 11.16
N ALA A 382 -11.71 -6.21 10.22
CA ALA A 382 -10.43 -6.25 9.54
C ALA A 382 -9.71 -4.90 9.59
N LYS A 383 -8.39 -4.90 9.47
CA LYS A 383 -7.55 -3.70 9.47
C LYS A 383 -6.19 -3.99 8.81
N SER A 384 -5.41 -2.94 8.60
CA SER A 384 -4.02 -2.97 8.17
C SER A 384 -3.83 -3.79 6.88
N PRO A 385 -4.51 -3.42 5.78
CA PRO A 385 -4.33 -4.12 4.52
C PRO A 385 -2.93 -3.88 3.96
N THR A 386 -2.47 -4.80 3.12
CA THR A 386 -1.31 -4.69 2.23
C THR A 386 -1.66 -5.32 0.89
N VAL A 387 -1.02 -4.85 -0.17
CA VAL A 387 -1.24 -5.34 -1.54
C VAL A 387 0.08 -5.57 -2.24
N ALA A 388 0.14 -6.60 -3.07
CA ALA A 388 1.24 -6.82 -4.00
C ALA A 388 0.69 -7.34 -5.33
N LEU A 389 1.41 -7.03 -6.41
CA LEU A 389 1.06 -7.41 -7.78
C LEU A 389 2.36 -7.65 -8.54
N ASN A 390 2.44 -8.75 -9.28
CA ASN A 390 3.57 -9.03 -10.16
C ASN A 390 3.22 -8.91 -11.65
N ASP A 391 4.22 -9.06 -12.49
CA ASP A 391 4.09 -8.90 -13.94
C ASP A 391 3.43 -10.10 -14.62
N ALA A 392 3.34 -11.24 -13.95
CA ALA A 392 2.57 -12.40 -14.41
C ALA A 392 1.05 -12.23 -14.17
N GLY A 393 0.61 -11.08 -13.65
CA GLY A 393 -0.79 -10.83 -13.34
C GLY A 393 -1.28 -11.51 -12.06
N GLN A 394 -0.37 -11.99 -11.21
CA GLN A 394 -0.73 -12.50 -9.89
C GLN A 394 -0.73 -11.35 -8.89
N GLY A 395 -1.83 -11.20 -8.16
CA GLY A 395 -1.99 -10.20 -7.12
C GLY A 395 -2.33 -10.83 -5.77
N VAL A 396 -2.18 -10.07 -4.71
CA VAL A 396 -2.60 -10.47 -3.37
C VAL A 396 -3.09 -9.27 -2.59
N ILE A 397 -4.13 -9.48 -1.79
CA ILE A 397 -4.50 -8.59 -0.69
C ILE A 397 -4.31 -9.40 0.60
N ALA A 398 -3.57 -8.88 1.56
CA ALA A 398 -3.46 -9.46 2.89
C ALA A 398 -3.85 -8.43 3.96
N TRP A 399 -4.43 -8.87 5.07
CA TRP A 399 -4.89 -7.98 6.15
C TRP A 399 -4.96 -8.71 7.50
N SER A 400 -5.06 -7.96 8.59
CA SER A 400 -5.36 -8.52 9.91
C SER A 400 -6.88 -8.64 10.09
N GLU A 401 -7.38 -9.83 10.43
CA GLU A 401 -8.81 -10.07 10.69
C GLU A 401 -9.03 -10.77 12.04
N GLN A 402 -10.07 -10.38 12.76
CA GLN A 402 -10.47 -11.00 14.01
C GLN A 402 -11.28 -12.28 13.75
N VAL A 403 -10.59 -13.32 13.26
CA VAL A 403 -11.18 -14.64 12.97
C VAL A 403 -11.62 -15.35 14.26
N SER A 404 -10.81 -15.27 15.31
CA SER A 404 -11.11 -15.79 16.66
C SER A 404 -10.93 -14.69 17.71
N PHE A 405 -11.95 -14.41 18.52
CA PHE A 405 -11.83 -13.39 19.57
C PHE A 405 -11.07 -13.96 20.79
N PRO A 406 -10.12 -13.22 21.40
CA PRO A 406 -9.72 -11.83 21.12
C PRO A 406 -8.59 -11.68 20.09
N GLY A 407 -8.05 -12.78 19.55
CA GLY A 407 -6.91 -12.78 18.63
C GLY A 407 -7.15 -12.16 17.25
N TRP A 408 -6.06 -11.90 16.55
CA TRP A 408 -6.06 -11.45 15.15
C TRP A 408 -5.24 -12.43 14.33
N SER A 409 -5.73 -12.77 13.14
CA SER A 409 -5.05 -13.63 12.17
C SER A 409 -4.68 -12.80 10.95
N THR A 410 -3.63 -13.19 10.24
CA THR A 410 -3.41 -12.65 8.89
C THR A 410 -4.26 -13.44 7.91
N VAL A 411 -5.13 -12.76 7.17
CA VAL A 411 -5.92 -13.33 6.08
C VAL A 411 -5.34 -12.87 4.76
N ILE A 412 -5.24 -13.80 3.81
CA ILE A 412 -4.60 -13.59 2.52
C ILE A 412 -5.57 -14.01 1.43
N GLN A 413 -5.78 -13.13 0.47
CA GLN A 413 -6.64 -13.32 -0.69
C GLN A 413 -5.80 -13.19 -1.96
N PRO A 414 -5.45 -14.31 -2.61
CA PRO A 414 -4.85 -14.30 -3.94
C PRO A 414 -5.85 -13.72 -4.95
N LEU A 415 -5.33 -12.97 -5.91
CA LEU A 415 -6.04 -12.40 -7.05
C LEU A 415 -5.31 -12.78 -8.35
N SER A 416 -6.07 -12.92 -9.44
CA SER A 416 -5.52 -13.13 -10.78
C SER A 416 -6.08 -12.07 -11.71
N PHE A 417 -5.21 -11.23 -12.23
CA PHE A 417 -5.47 -10.20 -13.22
C PHE A 417 -5.37 -10.80 -14.62
N PRO A 418 -6.08 -10.25 -15.62
CA PRO A 418 -5.87 -10.66 -17.00
C PRO A 418 -4.43 -10.34 -17.37
N THR A 419 -3.70 -11.29 -17.94
CA THR A 419 -2.44 -10.99 -18.60
C THR A 419 -2.76 -10.28 -19.90
N SER A 420 -2.00 -9.25 -20.25
CA SER A 420 -2.16 -8.56 -21.52
C SER A 420 -1.99 -9.59 -22.65
N LEU A 421 -3.12 -10.01 -23.24
CA LEU A 421 -3.13 -10.84 -24.43
C LEU A 421 -2.26 -10.12 -25.46
N THR A 422 -1.22 -10.80 -25.94
CA THR A 422 -0.51 -10.42 -27.16
C THR A 422 -1.57 -9.98 -28.18
N PRO A 423 -1.43 -8.82 -28.86
CA PRO A 423 -2.45 -8.37 -29.80
C PRO A 423 -2.70 -9.51 -30.77
N GLN A 424 -3.90 -10.07 -30.77
CA GLN A 424 -4.29 -10.96 -31.85
C GLN A 424 -4.21 -10.10 -33.10
N LEU A 425 -3.15 -10.32 -33.88
CA LEU A 425 -3.07 -9.87 -35.26
C LEU A 425 -4.30 -10.46 -35.92
N HIS A 426 -5.35 -9.65 -36.01
CA HIS A 426 -6.48 -9.91 -36.86
C HIS A 426 -5.92 -10.10 -38.27
N ALA A 427 -5.78 -11.36 -38.67
CA ALA A 427 -5.73 -11.71 -40.06
C ALA A 427 -7.01 -11.14 -40.68
N LYS A 428 -6.87 -10.05 -41.43
CA LYS A 428 -7.95 -9.59 -42.29
C LYS A 428 -8.18 -10.67 -43.37
N PRO A 429 -9.46 -10.95 -43.70
CA PRO A 429 -9.84 -11.97 -44.65
C PRO A 429 -9.32 -11.69 -46.07
#